data_AF-A0A967ZK76-F1
#
_entry.id   AF-A0A967ZK76-F1
#
_cell.length_a   1.000
_cell.length_b   1.000
_cell.length_c   1.000
_cell.angle_alpha   90.00
_cell.angle_beta   90.00
_cell.angle_gamma   90.00
#
_symmetry.space_group_name_H-M   'P 1'
#
loop_
_entity.id
_entity.type
_entity.pdbx_description
1 polymer ?
#
loop_
_entity_poly.entity_id
_entity_poly.type
_entity_poly.pdbx_seq_one_letter_code
_entity_poly.pdbx_strand_id
1 'polypeptide(L)' 'ATLKTPDIGRRFQDLYDLDTLRPIDEWAAMYDKVKAEVTAMGIPLG' A
#
# COMPACT_ATOMS: atom_id res chain seq x y z
N ALA A 1 -3.81 -23.40 2.48
CA ALA A 1 -2.35 -23.32 2.20
C ALA A 1 -1.84 -21.99 2.73
N THR A 2 -0.68 -21.96 3.39
CA THR A 2 -0.05 -20.71 3.88
C THR A 2 1.13 -20.34 2.98
N LEU A 3 1.42 -19.04 2.87
CA LEU A 3 2.59 -18.56 2.16
C LEU A 3 3.86 -18.90 2.96
N LYS A 4 4.85 -19.54 2.32
CA LYS A 4 6.11 -19.94 2.97
C LYS A 4 7.02 -18.75 3.29
N THR A 5 6.89 -17.68 2.51
CA THR A 5 7.68 -16.44 2.63
C THR A 5 6.77 -15.24 2.36
N PRO A 6 5.86 -14.91 3.31
CA PRO A 6 4.97 -13.78 3.13
C PRO A 6 5.76 -12.48 3.17
N ASP A 7 5.38 -11.54 2.31
CA ASP A 7 5.77 -10.15 2.51
C ASP A 7 4.93 -9.59 3.66
N ILE A 8 5.59 -9.40 4.81
CA ILE A 8 4.94 -8.96 6.06
C ILE A 8 4.75 -7.44 6.13
N GLY A 9 5.23 -6.70 5.12
CA GLY A 9 5.20 -5.25 5.08
C GLY A 9 6.29 -4.59 5.93
N ARG A 10 6.09 -3.30 6.21
CA ARG A 10 7.04 -2.43 6.94
C ARG A 10 6.38 -1.78 8.15
N ARG A 11 7.18 -1.18 9.04
CA ARG A 11 6.65 -0.47 10.21
C ARG A 11 6.00 0.84 9.77
N PHE A 12 5.04 1.32 10.56
CA PHE A 12 4.35 2.58 10.29
C PHE A 12 5.34 3.75 10.14
N GLN A 13 6.30 3.87 11.07
CA GLN A 13 7.31 4.94 11.02
C GLN A 13 8.24 4.91 9.80
N ASP A 14 8.29 3.80 9.07
CA ASP A 14 9.11 3.67 7.86
C ASP A 14 8.33 4.10 6.60
N LEU A 15 7.01 4.26 6.73
CA LEU A 15 6.08 4.46 5.61
C LEU A 15 5.28 5.75 5.73
N TYR A 16 5.34 6.43 6.88
CA TYR A 16 4.61 7.65 7.17
C TYR A 16 5.55 8.72 7.71
N ASP A 17 5.31 9.94 7.26
CA ASP A 17 5.82 11.14 7.91
C ASP A 17 5.09 11.31 9.25
N LEU A 18 5.85 11.28 10.35
CA LEU A 18 5.28 11.26 11.70
C LEU A 18 4.76 12.63 12.15
N ASP A 19 5.20 13.71 11.52
CA ASP A 19 4.77 15.07 11.86
C ASP A 19 3.41 15.38 11.21
N THR A 20 3.22 14.93 9.97
CA THR A 20 2.02 15.18 9.17
C THR A 20 1.02 14.03 9.18
N LEU A 21 1.43 12.84 9.64
CA LEU A 21 0.69 11.59 9.60
C LEU A 21 0.23 11.20 8.19
N ARG A 22 1.01 11.58 7.18
CA ARG A 22 0.78 11.22 5.77
C ARG A 22 1.75 10.13 5.32
N PRO A 23 1.33 9.24 4.41
CA PRO A 23 2.23 8.27 3.82
C PRO A 23 3.33 8.98 3.04
N ILE A 24 4.53 8.42 3.03
CA ILE A 24 5.60 8.88 2.13
C ILE A 24 5.24 8.58 0.67
N ASP A 25 5.80 9.34 -0.25
CA ASP A 25 5.49 9.26 -1.69
C ASP A 25 5.60 7.84 -2.25
N GLU A 26 6.63 7.09 -1.86
CA GLU A 26 6.81 5.69 -2.28
C GLU A 26 5.64 4.80 -1.85
N TRP A 27 5.14 4.99 -0.63
CA TRP A 27 4.04 4.19 -0.09
C TRP A 27 2.70 4.59 -0.68
N ALA A 28 2.49 5.88 -0.93
CA ALA A 28 1.32 6.38 -1.64
C ALA A 28 1.25 5.82 -3.07
N ALA A 29 2.37 5.82 -3.80
CA ALA A 29 2.44 5.27 -5.16
C ALA A 29 2.12 3.76 -5.21
N MET A 30 2.54 3.00 -4.20
CA MET A 30 2.15 1.59 -4.06
C MET A 30 0.63 1.44 -3.93
N TYR A 31 -0.02 2.25 -3.09
CA TYR A 31 -1.48 2.25 -2.96
C TYR A 31 -2.18 2.59 -4.27
N ASP A 32 -1.72 3.61 -4.98
CA ASP A 32 -2.31 4.02 -6.27
C ASP A 32 -2.21 2.91 -7.31
N LYS A 33 -1.07 2.21 -7.35
CA LYS A 33 -0.88 1.05 -8.23
C LYS A 33 -1.91 -0.05 -7.92
N VAL A 34 -2.05 -0.46 -6.66
CA VAL A 34 -3.00 -1.51 -6.28
C VAL A 34 -4.44 -1.06 -6.55
N LYS A 35 -4.79 0.20 -6.27
CA LYS A 35 -6.10 0.75 -6.61
C LYS A 35 -6.40 0.62 -8.10
N ALA A 36 -5.43 0.95 -8.95
CA ALA A 36 -5.57 0.84 -10.40
C ALA A 36 -5.76 -0.62 -10.85
N GLU A 37 -4.97 -1.54 -10.30
CA GLU A 37 -5.09 -2.99 -10.58
C GLU A 37 -6.46 -3.53 -10.18
N VAL A 38 -6.93 -3.21 -8.98
CA VAL A 38 -8.24 -3.65 -8.48
C VAL A 38 -9.39 -3.02 -9.27
N THR A 39 -9.24 -1.76 -9.69
CA THR A 39 -10.19 -1.09 -10.58
C THR A 39 -10.25 -1.76 -11.95
N ALA A 40 -9.10 -2.17 -12.50
CA ALA A 40 -9.02 -2.92 -13.76
C ALA A 40 -9.68 -4.31 -13.67
N MET A 41 -9.77 -4.88 -12.47
CA MET A 41 -10.52 -6.12 -12.19
C MET A 41 -12.04 -5.91 -12.06
N GLY A 42 -12.52 -4.67 -12.22
CA GLY A 42 -13.94 -4.32 -12.20
C GLY A 42 -14.47 -3.90 -10.83
N ILE A 43 -13.60 -3.70 -9.84
CA ILE A 43 -13.99 -3.22 -8.50
C ILE A 43 -13.67 -1.73 -8.41
N PRO A 44 -14.67 -0.83 -8.46
CA PRO A 44 -14.43 0.60 -8.47
C PRO A 44 -13.92 1.06 -7.10
N LEU A 45 -12.66 1.48 -7.03
CA LEU A 45 -12.08 2.14 -5.87
C LEU A 45 -11.96 3.64 -6.16
N GLY A 46 -12.64 4.45 -5.34
CA GLY A 46 -12.60 5.90 -5.40
C GLY A 46 -11.36 6.53 -4.77
#